data_AF-A0A395NKB5-F1
#
_entry.id   AF-A0A395NKB5-F1
#
_cell.length_a   1.000
_cell.length_b   1.000
_cell.length_c   1.000
_cell.angle_alpha   90.00
_cell.angle_beta   90.00
_cell.angle_gamma   90.00
#
_symmetry.space_group_name_H-M   'P 1'
#
loop_
_entity.id
_entity.type
_entity.pdbx_description
1 polymer ?
#
loop_
_entity_poly.entity_id
_entity_poly.type
_entity_poly.pdbx_seq_one_letter_code
_entity_poly.pdbx_strand_id
1 'polypeptide(L)'
;MPGDPTLGFGNSDNEDWEVVDSPDIRPEDGATSSLSLAFTWHYGFTLQRGGNRTSRVGLGESKEHECKMSTVPKNCASSLNKQDQCMLFSLPFELRLRIYEEVLLIQALKVQLRWYPTNQQKNHPISVLSILVTCQRIHAEAESIFYSINHFKYQVEESRLNRNFFQAISSKRRDAIKKITITVSSGSEALAILSELSVLTGLQELQMERQQSIRFTDIGAWVVLAKQLRMELEKLVGLKELDIITPPTITPTPDEEQRMQRLDKVDASLREVIAKKCSPVT
;
A
#
# COMPACT_ATOMS: atom_id res chain seq x y z
N MET A 1 -23.56 34.81 -16.42
CA MET A 1 -23.17 34.02 -15.23
C MET A 1 -22.70 32.66 -15.74
N PRO A 2 -21.40 32.44 -15.95
CA PRO A 2 -20.87 31.13 -16.33
C PRO A 2 -20.82 30.25 -15.07
N GLY A 3 -21.44 29.07 -15.14
CA GLY A 3 -21.44 28.09 -14.06
C GLY A 3 -20.13 27.32 -14.03
N ASP A 4 -19.53 27.24 -12.85
CA ASP A 4 -18.34 26.44 -12.59
C ASP A 4 -18.61 24.94 -12.81
N PRO A 5 -17.82 24.24 -13.64
CA PRO A 5 -17.88 22.80 -13.74
C PRO A 5 -17.15 22.18 -12.54
N THR A 6 -17.90 21.85 -11.48
CA THR A 6 -17.41 20.93 -10.44
C THR A 6 -17.14 19.56 -11.05
N LEU A 7 -15.87 19.30 -11.35
CA LEU A 7 -15.34 17.96 -11.61
C LEU A 7 -15.55 17.10 -10.37
N GLY A 8 -16.65 16.34 -10.35
CA GLY A 8 -16.93 15.37 -9.31
C GLY A 8 -15.94 14.21 -9.41
N PHE A 9 -14.94 14.19 -8.52
CA PHE A 9 -14.12 13.02 -8.28
C PHE A 9 -15.01 11.90 -7.74
N GLY A 10 -15.27 10.88 -8.56
CA GLY A 10 -15.94 9.67 -8.11
C GLY A 10 -15.01 8.89 -7.18
N ASN A 11 -15.26 8.95 -5.87
CA ASN A 11 -14.67 8.04 -4.90
C ASN A 11 -15.18 6.62 -5.19
N SER A 12 -14.45 5.92 -6.04
CA SER A 12 -14.62 4.49 -6.28
C SER A 12 -13.82 3.75 -5.22
N ASP A 13 -14.34 3.68 -3.98
CA ASP A 13 -13.77 2.88 -2.89
C ASP A 13 -13.89 1.35 -3.14
N ASN A 14 -14.36 0.95 -4.33
CA ASN A 14 -14.64 -0.43 -4.75
C ASN A 14 -13.45 -1.13 -5.41
N GLU A 15 -12.24 -0.68 -5.12
CA GLU A 15 -11.02 -1.23 -5.70
C GLU A 15 -10.46 -2.29 -4.75
N ASP A 16 -10.46 -3.56 -5.20
CA ASP A 16 -9.96 -4.69 -4.43
C ASP A 16 -8.43 -4.73 -4.51
N TRP A 17 -7.79 -4.58 -3.35
CA TRP A 17 -6.35 -4.70 -3.18
C TRP A 17 -6.01 -6.13 -2.80
N GLU A 18 -4.93 -6.66 -3.37
CA GLU A 18 -4.37 -7.95 -2.97
C GLU A 18 -3.03 -7.73 -2.28
N VAL A 19 -2.80 -8.51 -1.22
CA VAL A 19 -1.50 -8.66 -0.59
C VAL A 19 -0.66 -9.56 -1.48
N VAL A 20 0.38 -9.00 -2.07
CA VAL A 20 1.39 -9.77 -2.76
C VAL A 20 2.51 -10.00 -1.76
N ASP A 21 2.75 -11.26 -1.41
CA ASP A 21 3.96 -11.64 -0.72
C ASP A 21 5.12 -11.27 -1.63
N SER A 22 5.89 -10.25 -1.24
CA SER A 22 7.16 -9.99 -1.88
C SER A 22 7.95 -11.28 -1.70
N PRO A 23 8.45 -11.94 -2.77
CA PRO A 23 9.36 -13.04 -2.59
C PRO A 23 10.52 -12.47 -1.77
N ASP A 24 10.66 -12.91 -0.52
CA ASP A 24 11.83 -12.59 0.27
C ASP A 24 12.98 -13.21 -0.50
N ILE A 25 13.68 -12.37 -1.28
CA ILE A 25 14.99 -12.71 -1.82
C ILE A 25 15.90 -12.76 -0.59
N ARG A 26 15.81 -13.86 0.17
CA ARG A 26 16.82 -14.19 1.15
C ARG A 26 18.13 -14.24 0.36
N PRO A 27 19.18 -13.51 0.77
CA PRO A 27 20.50 -13.72 0.22
C PRO A 27 20.81 -15.20 0.45
N GLU A 28 20.85 -15.99 -0.62
CA GLU A 28 21.19 -17.40 -0.52
C GLU A 28 22.66 -17.52 -0.13
N ASP A 29 22.91 -17.61 1.17
CA ASP A 29 24.11 -18.23 1.68
C ASP A 29 24.03 -19.73 1.36
N GLY A 30 24.74 -20.12 0.30
CA GLY A 30 25.28 -21.46 0.07
C GLY A 30 24.42 -22.67 0.43
N ALA A 31 23.77 -23.24 -0.59
CA ALA A 31 23.49 -24.67 -0.74
C ALA A 31 22.99 -25.42 0.52
N THR A 32 21.68 -25.43 0.71
CA THR A 32 20.92 -26.68 0.95
C THR A 32 19.43 -26.40 0.82
N SER A 33 18.78 -27.16 -0.07
CA SER A 33 17.35 -27.09 -0.37
C SER A 33 16.51 -27.15 0.90
N SER A 34 15.82 -26.06 1.23
CA SER A 34 14.76 -26.03 2.23
C SER A 34 13.46 -25.60 1.54
N LEU A 35 12.50 -26.51 1.58
CA LEU A 35 11.17 -26.38 0.98
C LEU A 35 10.46 -25.14 1.53
N SER A 36 10.15 -24.21 0.63
CA SER A 36 9.16 -23.16 0.87
C SER A 36 7.79 -23.82 1.05
N LEU A 37 7.33 -23.92 2.29
CA LEU A 37 5.95 -24.27 2.63
C LEU A 37 5.04 -23.13 2.17
N ALA A 38 4.50 -23.27 0.96
CA ALA A 38 3.27 -22.60 0.59
C ALA A 38 2.15 -23.20 1.46
N PHE A 39 1.67 -22.46 2.45
CA PHE A 39 0.50 -22.86 3.21
C PHE A 39 -0.76 -22.59 2.36
N THR A 40 -1.12 -23.55 1.52
CA THR A 40 -2.43 -23.58 0.87
C THR A 40 -3.48 -24.02 1.88
N TRP A 41 -4.20 -23.07 2.47
CA TRP A 41 -5.41 -23.36 3.24
C TRP A 41 -6.56 -23.63 2.26
N HIS A 42 -6.89 -24.91 2.06
CA HIS A 42 -8.08 -25.31 1.30
C HIS A 42 -9.31 -25.32 2.22
N TYR A 43 -9.99 -24.18 2.34
CA TYR A 43 -11.37 -24.15 2.85
C TYR A 43 -12.35 -24.22 1.68
N GLY A 44 -12.94 -25.40 1.47
CA GLY A 44 -14.05 -25.58 0.53
C GLY A 44 -15.35 -25.07 1.14
N PHE A 45 -15.75 -23.84 0.81
CA PHE A 45 -17.14 -23.40 0.98
C PHE A 45 -17.87 -23.49 -0.36
N THR A 46 -18.75 -24.49 -0.49
CA THR A 46 -19.71 -24.57 -1.58
C THR A 46 -20.86 -23.60 -1.30
N LEU A 47 -20.78 -22.38 -1.85
CA LEU A 47 -21.94 -21.50 -1.97
C LEU A 47 -22.86 -22.07 -3.05
N GLN A 48 -23.88 -22.83 -2.62
CA GLN A 48 -24.99 -23.23 -3.47
C GLN A 48 -25.73 -21.97 -3.93
N ARG A 49 -25.44 -21.55 -5.16
CA ARG A 49 -26.19 -20.50 -5.87
C ARG A 49 -27.51 -21.09 -6.35
N GLY A 50 -28.52 -21.11 -5.48
CA GLY A 50 -29.91 -21.33 -5.87
C GLY A 50 -30.44 -20.14 -6.67
N GLY A 51 -31.03 -20.37 -7.84
CA GLY A 51 -31.82 -19.35 -8.53
C GLY A 51 -31.90 -19.50 -10.05
N ASN A 52 -32.83 -20.35 -10.49
CA ASN A 52 -33.34 -20.39 -11.85
C ASN A 52 -33.77 -19.01 -12.37
N ARG A 53 -33.31 -18.61 -13.55
CA ARG A 53 -34.11 -17.78 -14.49
C ARG A 53 -33.83 -18.17 -15.94
N THR A 54 -34.82 -18.83 -16.51
CA THR A 54 -35.15 -18.89 -17.93
C THR A 54 -35.46 -17.48 -18.46
N SER A 55 -34.93 -17.11 -19.63
CA SER A 55 -35.55 -16.23 -20.64
C SER A 55 -34.61 -16.17 -21.86
N ARG A 56 -34.94 -16.86 -22.96
CA ARG A 56 -35.79 -16.47 -24.11
C ARG A 56 -35.03 -15.61 -25.13
N VAL A 57 -34.78 -16.26 -26.26
CA VAL A 57 -34.28 -15.72 -27.53
C VAL A 57 -35.25 -14.68 -28.07
N GLY A 58 -34.72 -13.53 -28.48
CA GLY A 58 -35.41 -12.51 -29.26
C GLY A 58 -34.40 -11.74 -30.11
N LEU A 59 -34.33 -12.08 -31.40
CA LEU A 59 -33.69 -11.28 -32.44
C LEU A 59 -34.55 -10.03 -32.68
N GLY A 60 -33.96 -8.84 -32.67
CA GLY A 60 -34.66 -7.60 -32.99
C GLY A 60 -33.72 -6.41 -33.12
N GLU A 61 -33.38 -6.11 -34.37
CA GLU A 61 -33.14 -4.81 -35.03
C GLU A 61 -32.48 -3.63 -34.27
N SER A 62 -31.40 -3.14 -34.88
CA SER A 62 -30.68 -1.90 -34.59
C SER A 62 -31.59 -0.66 -34.55
N LYS A 63 -31.53 0.07 -33.45
CA LYS A 63 -31.79 1.52 -33.41
C LYS A 63 -30.69 2.23 -32.64
N GLU A 64 -30.15 3.27 -33.27
CA GLU A 64 -29.18 4.20 -32.71
C GLU A 64 -29.77 4.88 -31.46
N HIS A 65 -29.13 4.71 -30.32
CA HIS A 65 -29.49 5.37 -29.08
C HIS A 65 -28.37 6.32 -28.64
N GLU A 66 -28.75 7.60 -28.49
CA GLU A 66 -28.01 8.62 -27.77
C GLU A 66 -27.43 8.06 -26.46
N CYS A 67 -26.11 8.17 -26.34
CA CYS A 67 -25.35 7.75 -25.17
C CYS A 67 -25.65 8.70 -24.00
N LYS A 68 -26.76 8.48 -23.29
CA LYS A 68 -26.99 9.04 -21.96
C LYS A 68 -25.95 8.42 -21.03
N MET A 69 -24.98 9.24 -20.62
CA MET A 69 -24.00 8.93 -19.57
C MET A 69 -24.76 8.40 -18.34
N SER A 70 -24.71 7.08 -18.18
CA SER A 70 -25.27 6.37 -17.03
C SER A 70 -24.56 6.87 -15.78
N THR A 71 -25.31 7.54 -14.90
CA THR A 71 -24.85 7.87 -13.56
C THR A 71 -24.51 6.58 -12.82
N VAL A 72 -23.22 6.29 -12.73
CA VAL A 72 -22.65 5.12 -12.06
C VAL A 72 -23.18 5.07 -10.61
N PRO A 73 -23.68 3.92 -10.14
CA PRO A 73 -24.22 3.82 -8.79
C PRO A 73 -23.13 4.06 -7.75
N LYS A 74 -23.35 5.09 -6.94
CA LYS A 74 -22.58 5.45 -5.75
C LYS A 74 -22.68 4.34 -4.67
N ASN A 75 -21.53 4.04 -4.08
CA ASN A 75 -21.29 3.38 -2.79
C ASN A 75 -21.74 1.91 -2.62
N CYS A 76 -20.83 0.94 -2.79
CA CYS A 76 -21.06 -0.47 -2.39
C CYS A 76 -20.92 -0.70 -0.87
N ALA A 77 -20.52 0.29 -0.07
CA ALA A 77 -20.61 0.17 1.38
C ALA A 77 -22.05 -0.19 1.82
N SER A 78 -23.08 0.18 1.05
CA SER A 78 -24.48 -0.16 1.33
C SER A 78 -24.93 -1.57 0.93
N SER A 79 -24.11 -2.39 0.23
CA SER A 79 -24.52 -3.75 -0.18
C SER A 79 -23.87 -4.88 0.61
N LEU A 80 -22.98 -4.59 1.57
CA LEU A 80 -22.46 -5.61 2.48
C LEU A 80 -23.60 -6.06 3.41
N ASN A 81 -23.83 -7.37 3.49
CA ASN A 81 -24.86 -7.95 4.35
C ASN A 81 -24.58 -7.61 5.82
N LYS A 82 -25.60 -7.14 6.55
CA LYS A 82 -25.57 -7.00 8.01
C LYS A 82 -25.64 -8.40 8.61
N GLN A 83 -24.50 -9.08 8.75
CA GLN A 83 -24.43 -10.43 9.30
C GLN A 83 -24.58 -10.40 10.83
N ASP A 84 -25.75 -10.01 11.34
CA ASP A 84 -25.96 -9.82 12.78
C ASP A 84 -25.91 -11.15 13.59
N GLN A 85 -25.94 -12.30 12.91
CA GLN A 85 -25.92 -13.64 13.51
C GLN A 85 -24.54 -14.28 13.56
N CYS A 86 -23.46 -13.57 13.23
CA CYS A 86 -22.11 -14.13 13.31
C CYS A 86 -21.72 -14.42 14.77
N MET A 87 -21.30 -15.66 15.07
CA MET A 87 -20.81 -16.03 16.41
C MET A 87 -19.63 -15.18 16.88
N LEU A 88 -18.83 -14.63 15.96
CA LEU A 88 -17.76 -13.70 16.30
C LEU A 88 -18.28 -12.48 17.08
N PHE A 89 -19.51 -12.04 16.81
CA PHE A 89 -20.14 -10.87 17.43
C PHE A 89 -20.72 -11.12 18.82
N SER A 90 -20.75 -12.37 19.30
CA SER A 90 -21.05 -12.65 20.70
C SER A 90 -19.86 -12.39 21.62
N LEU A 91 -18.65 -12.28 21.07
CA LEU A 91 -17.45 -11.94 21.82
C LEU A 91 -17.43 -10.45 22.19
N PRO A 92 -16.84 -10.05 23.34
CA PRO A 92 -16.50 -8.67 23.64
C PRO A 92 -15.70 -8.01 22.52
N PHE A 93 -15.85 -6.70 22.38
CA PHE A 93 -15.21 -5.92 21.31
C PHE A 93 -13.69 -6.09 21.31
N GLU A 94 -13.08 -6.08 22.49
CA GLU A 94 -11.64 -6.20 22.69
C GLU A 94 -11.10 -7.53 22.16
N LEU A 95 -11.82 -8.64 22.39
CA LEU A 95 -11.45 -9.95 21.87
C LEU A 95 -11.56 -10.01 20.34
N ARG A 96 -12.57 -9.34 19.75
CA ARG A 96 -12.68 -9.25 18.28
C ARG A 96 -11.50 -8.48 17.69
N LEU A 97 -11.11 -7.35 18.30
CA LEU A 97 -9.94 -6.60 17.85
C LEU A 97 -8.67 -7.45 17.90
N ARG A 98 -8.44 -8.22 18.98
CA ARG A 98 -7.31 -9.14 19.06
C ARG A 98 -7.34 -10.20 17.97
N ILE A 99 -8.51 -10.78 17.67
CA ILE A 99 -8.65 -11.73 16.56
C ILE A 99 -8.29 -11.05 15.23
N TYR A 100 -8.76 -9.83 14.98
CA TYR A 100 -8.42 -9.10 13.77
C TYR A 100 -6.93 -8.78 13.68
N GLU A 101 -6.28 -8.40 14.78
CA GLU A 101 -4.83 -8.17 14.83
C GLU A 101 -4.06 -9.42 14.41
N GLU A 102 -4.36 -10.57 15.00
CA GLU A 102 -3.68 -11.84 14.69
C GLU A 102 -3.96 -12.31 13.25
N VAL A 103 -5.21 -12.17 12.78
CA VAL A 103 -5.58 -12.62 11.43
C VAL A 103 -5.00 -11.71 10.36
N LEU A 104 -5.04 -10.39 10.56
CA LEU A 104 -4.62 -9.39 9.56
C LEU A 104 -3.11 -9.09 9.60
N LEU A 105 -2.38 -9.61 10.58
CA LEU A 105 -0.93 -9.49 10.62
C LEU A 105 -0.32 -10.39 9.55
N ILE A 106 0.33 -9.78 8.58
CA ILE A 106 1.09 -10.51 7.56
C ILE A 106 2.49 -10.73 8.11
N GLN A 107 2.94 -12.00 8.12
CA GLN A 107 4.25 -12.37 8.67
C GLN A 107 5.42 -11.91 7.79
N ALA A 108 5.16 -11.55 6.52
CA ALA A 108 6.16 -10.98 5.64
C ALA A 108 6.68 -9.64 6.22
N LEU A 109 7.98 -9.40 6.10
CA LEU A 109 8.60 -8.18 6.60
C LEU A 109 7.98 -6.92 5.99
N LYS A 110 7.56 -7.01 4.72
CA LYS A 110 6.98 -5.89 3.98
C LYS A 110 5.84 -6.37 3.08
N VAL A 111 4.72 -5.68 3.17
CA VAL A 111 3.48 -5.97 2.45
C VAL A 111 3.42 -5.11 1.20
N GLN A 112 3.40 -5.72 0.02
CA GLN A 112 3.12 -5.00 -1.21
C GLN A 112 1.63 -5.12 -1.54
N LEU A 113 0.95 -3.98 -1.63
CA LEU A 113 -0.43 -3.95 -2.09
C LEU A 113 -0.44 -3.78 -3.61
N ARG A 114 -1.02 -4.77 -4.30
CA ARG A 114 -1.25 -4.67 -5.74
C ARG A 114 -2.72 -4.43 -6.00
N TRP A 115 -2.97 -3.51 -6.92
CA TRP A 115 -4.30 -3.23 -7.44
C TRP A 115 -4.68 -4.24 -8.52
N TYR A 116 -5.82 -4.91 -8.35
CA TYR A 116 -6.39 -5.78 -9.38
C TYR A 116 -7.78 -5.30 -9.79
N PRO A 117 -8.02 -5.04 -11.08
CA PRO A 117 -9.36 -4.74 -11.55
C PRO A 117 -10.27 -5.96 -11.36
N THR A 118 -11.49 -5.73 -10.91
CA THR A 118 -12.51 -6.74 -10.54
C THR A 118 -12.70 -7.84 -11.60
N ASN A 119 -12.41 -7.55 -12.86
CA ASN A 119 -12.56 -8.46 -14.00
C ASN A 119 -11.56 -9.63 -14.01
N GLN A 120 -10.50 -9.61 -13.20
CA GLN A 120 -9.44 -10.63 -13.21
C GLN A 120 -9.52 -11.65 -12.05
N GLN A 121 -10.50 -11.55 -11.15
CA GLN A 121 -10.52 -12.27 -9.87
C GLN A 121 -10.72 -13.80 -9.91
N LYS A 122 -10.97 -14.42 -11.07
CA LYS A 122 -11.50 -15.80 -11.10
C LYS A 122 -10.56 -16.88 -10.54
N ASN A 123 -9.26 -16.62 -10.38
CA ASN A 123 -8.26 -17.61 -9.95
C ASN A 123 -7.34 -17.12 -8.82
N HIS A 124 -7.68 -16.06 -8.11
CA HIS A 124 -6.79 -15.55 -7.06
C HIS A 124 -6.91 -16.40 -5.78
N PRO A 125 -5.78 -16.65 -5.10
CA PRO A 125 -5.80 -17.27 -3.79
C PRO A 125 -6.60 -16.41 -2.80
N ILE A 126 -7.22 -17.05 -1.81
CA ILE A 126 -7.97 -16.34 -0.77
C ILE A 126 -6.98 -15.48 0.01
N SER A 127 -7.03 -14.16 -0.20
CA SER A 127 -6.23 -13.21 0.56
C SER A 127 -6.79 -13.04 1.97
N VAL A 128 -5.93 -12.72 2.93
CA VAL A 128 -6.34 -12.28 4.28
C VAL A 128 -7.32 -11.10 4.22
N LEU A 129 -7.22 -10.25 3.20
CA LEU A 129 -8.12 -9.13 2.98
C LEU A 129 -9.56 -9.54 2.66
N SER A 130 -9.79 -10.82 2.33
CA SER A 130 -11.15 -11.36 2.17
C SER A 130 -12.00 -11.19 3.43
N ILE A 131 -11.38 -11.10 4.62
CA ILE A 131 -12.11 -10.82 5.86
C ILE A 131 -12.77 -9.43 5.83
N LEU A 132 -12.14 -8.43 5.21
CA LEU A 132 -12.65 -7.06 5.15
C LEU A 132 -13.90 -6.94 4.26
N VAL A 133 -14.12 -7.88 3.34
CA VAL A 133 -15.30 -7.91 2.46
C VAL A 133 -16.44 -8.79 2.98
N THR A 134 -16.30 -9.37 4.18
CA THR A 134 -17.32 -10.28 4.76
C THR A 134 -18.62 -9.55 5.12
N CYS A 135 -18.54 -8.50 5.94
CA CYS A 135 -19.68 -7.69 6.37
C CYS A 135 -19.25 -6.27 6.80
N GLN A 136 -20.22 -5.35 6.89
CA GLN A 136 -19.97 -3.94 7.25
C GLN A 136 -19.29 -3.78 8.61
N ARG A 137 -19.68 -4.62 9.59
CA ARG A 137 -19.15 -4.52 10.96
C ARG A 137 -17.68 -4.93 11.02
N ILE A 138 -17.32 -6.06 10.42
CA ILE A 138 -15.92 -6.51 10.33
C ILE A 138 -15.08 -5.48 9.58
N HIS A 139 -15.57 -4.97 8.44
CA HIS A 139 -14.88 -3.90 7.72
C HIS A 139 -14.61 -2.69 8.62
N ALA A 140 -15.65 -2.20 9.32
CA ALA A 140 -15.53 -1.01 10.17
C ALA A 140 -14.54 -1.20 11.33
N GLU A 141 -14.57 -2.38 11.99
CA GLU A 141 -13.71 -2.72 13.14
C GLU A 141 -12.26 -3.03 12.72
N ALA A 142 -12.05 -3.74 11.60
CA ALA A 142 -10.78 -4.38 11.28
C ALA A 142 -9.93 -3.61 10.23
N GLU A 143 -10.55 -2.75 9.40
CA GLU A 143 -9.85 -2.03 8.33
C GLU A 143 -8.67 -1.20 8.86
N SER A 144 -8.89 -0.37 9.91
CA SER A 144 -7.81 0.45 10.47
C SER A 144 -6.73 -0.39 11.15
N ILE A 145 -7.09 -1.57 11.69
CA ILE A 145 -6.13 -2.50 12.28
C ILE A 145 -5.14 -2.93 11.19
N PHE A 146 -5.64 -3.43 10.06
CA PHE A 146 -4.81 -3.87 8.94
C PHE A 146 -3.77 -2.82 8.52
N TYR A 147 -4.21 -1.58 8.26
CA TYR A 147 -3.32 -0.51 7.82
C TYR A 147 -2.36 -0.03 8.93
N SER A 148 -2.69 -0.25 10.20
CA SER A 148 -1.87 0.23 11.32
C SER A 148 -0.79 -0.74 11.80
N ILE A 149 -0.98 -2.05 11.62
CA ILE A 149 -0.06 -3.07 12.11
C ILE A 149 0.96 -3.52 11.05
N ASN A 150 0.58 -3.44 9.77
CA ASN A 150 1.42 -3.92 8.67
C ASN A 150 2.42 -2.86 8.20
N HIS A 151 3.58 -3.31 7.70
CA HIS A 151 4.60 -2.47 7.07
C HIS A 151 4.45 -2.52 5.56
N PHE A 152 4.05 -1.41 4.94
CA PHE A 152 3.79 -1.39 3.49
C PHE A 152 5.05 -1.12 2.68
N LYS A 153 5.23 -1.83 1.57
CA LYS A 153 6.23 -1.50 0.54
C LYS A 153 5.55 -0.78 -0.61
N TYR A 154 5.99 0.44 -0.88
CA TYR A 154 5.58 1.24 -2.02
C TYR A 154 6.70 1.26 -3.06
N GLN A 155 6.38 0.73 -4.24
CA GLN A 155 7.28 0.68 -5.38
C GLN A 155 6.62 1.43 -6.53
N VAL A 156 7.35 2.38 -7.12
CA VAL A 156 6.90 3.07 -8.32
C VAL A 156 7.00 2.09 -9.48
N GLU A 157 5.87 1.60 -9.96
CA GLU A 157 5.83 0.86 -11.23
C GLU A 157 5.90 1.89 -12.37
N GLU A 158 7.00 1.89 -13.12
CA GLU A 158 7.35 2.86 -14.19
C GLU A 158 6.30 3.04 -15.31
N SER A 159 5.23 2.24 -15.34
CA SER A 159 4.34 2.10 -16.50
C SER A 159 2.89 2.53 -16.28
N ARG A 160 2.47 2.93 -15.07
CA ARG A 160 1.05 3.22 -14.81
C ARG A 160 0.77 4.70 -14.61
N LEU A 161 0.43 5.35 -15.72
CA LEU A 161 -0.36 6.58 -15.72
C LEU A 161 -1.64 6.35 -14.89
N ASN A 162 -1.82 7.14 -13.82
CA ASN A 162 -3.09 7.74 -13.39
C ASN A 162 -3.69 7.48 -12.01
N ARG A 163 -3.17 6.66 -11.11
CA ARG A 163 -3.57 6.79 -9.69
C ARG A 163 -2.43 6.46 -8.75
N ASN A 164 -1.94 7.50 -8.06
CA ASN A 164 -1.12 7.31 -6.87
C ASN A 164 -1.92 6.46 -5.87
N PHE A 165 -1.31 5.39 -5.37
CA PHE A 165 -1.88 4.50 -4.35
C PHE A 165 -2.53 5.28 -3.20
N PHE A 166 -1.88 6.32 -2.69
CA PHE A 166 -2.38 7.10 -1.56
C PHE A 166 -3.64 7.90 -1.91
N GLN A 167 -3.83 8.26 -3.18
CA GLN A 167 -5.04 8.93 -3.66
C GLN A 167 -6.19 7.94 -3.89
N ALA A 168 -5.87 6.68 -4.18
CA ALA A 168 -6.86 5.63 -4.43
C ALA A 168 -7.51 5.08 -3.14
N ILE A 169 -6.83 5.21 -1.98
CA ILE A 169 -7.36 4.78 -0.69
C ILE A 169 -8.08 5.90 0.06
N SER A 170 -9.00 5.54 0.97
CA SER A 170 -9.74 6.52 1.79
C SER A 170 -8.83 7.24 2.80
N SER A 171 -9.26 8.42 3.29
CA SER A 171 -8.51 9.16 4.32
C SER A 171 -8.28 8.34 5.58
N LYS A 172 -9.31 7.61 6.05
CA LYS A 172 -9.21 6.72 7.22
C LYS A 172 -8.08 5.69 7.06
N ARG A 173 -7.90 5.12 5.86
CA ARG A 173 -6.81 4.18 5.58
C ARG A 173 -5.45 4.88 5.59
N ARG A 174 -5.35 6.05 4.96
CA ARG A 174 -4.13 6.89 4.98
C ARG A 174 -3.67 7.22 6.40
N ASP A 175 -4.61 7.65 7.24
CA ASP A 175 -4.33 8.04 8.62
C ASP A 175 -3.92 6.85 9.49
N ALA A 176 -4.32 5.64 9.11
CA ALA A 176 -3.96 4.42 9.81
C ALA A 176 -2.57 3.90 9.44
N ILE A 177 -2.02 4.24 8.26
CA ILE A 177 -0.69 3.78 7.82
C ILE A 177 0.40 4.40 8.70
N LYS A 178 1.13 3.54 9.44
CA LYS A 178 2.21 3.96 10.34
C LYS A 178 3.61 3.69 9.81
N LYS A 179 3.80 2.64 9.00
CA LYS A 179 5.11 2.18 8.55
C LYS A 179 5.13 1.99 7.04
N ILE A 180 6.09 2.61 6.36
CA ILE A 180 6.24 2.45 4.92
C ILE A 180 7.71 2.28 4.51
N THR A 181 7.95 1.39 3.56
CA THR A 181 9.21 1.29 2.82
C THR A 181 8.98 1.81 1.42
N ILE A 182 9.80 2.73 0.95
CA ILE A 182 9.83 3.16 -0.45
C ILE A 182 11.11 2.66 -1.10
N THR A 183 11.00 2.23 -2.35
CA THR A 183 12.15 1.80 -3.14
C THR A 183 12.41 2.83 -4.24
N VAL A 184 13.61 3.42 -4.27
CA VAL A 184 13.95 4.57 -5.12
C VAL A 184 15.23 4.34 -5.92
N SER A 185 15.23 4.73 -7.19
CA SER A 185 16.40 4.67 -8.08
C SER A 185 17.28 5.92 -7.97
N SER A 186 16.69 7.07 -7.65
CA SER A 186 17.35 8.38 -7.70
C SER A 186 16.81 9.36 -6.65
N GLY A 187 17.55 10.45 -6.41
CA GLY A 187 17.11 11.50 -5.49
C GLY A 187 15.86 12.25 -5.95
N SER A 188 15.63 12.37 -7.27
CA SER A 188 14.43 13.01 -7.83
C SER A 188 13.19 12.15 -7.64
N GLU A 189 13.31 10.83 -7.84
CA GLU A 189 12.23 9.89 -7.55
C GLU A 189 11.89 9.90 -6.05
N ALA A 190 12.91 9.87 -5.18
CA ALA A 190 12.71 9.99 -3.74
C ALA A 190 11.95 11.27 -3.38
N LEU A 191 12.28 12.41 -4.00
CA LEU A 191 11.59 13.67 -3.77
C LEU A 191 10.11 13.61 -4.22
N ALA A 192 9.84 13.04 -5.38
CA ALA A 192 8.49 12.87 -5.90
C ALA A 192 7.64 12.03 -4.93
N ILE A 193 8.15 10.86 -4.51
CA ILE A 193 7.45 9.99 -3.56
C ILE A 193 7.25 10.68 -2.21
N LEU A 194 8.26 11.37 -1.67
CA LEU A 194 8.12 12.09 -0.39
C LEU A 194 7.00 13.14 -0.45
N SER A 195 6.85 13.84 -1.57
CA SER A 195 5.75 14.79 -1.75
C SER A 195 4.38 14.10 -1.73
N GLU A 196 4.29 12.89 -2.26
CA GLU A 196 3.09 12.05 -2.23
C GLU A 196 2.78 11.54 -0.82
N LEU A 197 3.80 11.21 -0.02
CA LEU A 197 3.63 10.73 1.35
C LEU A 197 3.08 11.79 2.30
N SER A 198 3.05 13.06 1.90
CA SER A 198 2.51 14.17 2.72
C SER A 198 1.04 13.97 3.12
N VAL A 199 0.29 13.14 2.40
CA VAL A 199 -1.10 12.81 2.73
C VAL A 199 -1.24 11.77 3.85
N LEU A 200 -0.14 11.13 4.27
CA LEU A 200 -0.12 10.12 5.34
C LEU A 200 0.17 10.77 6.69
N THR A 201 -0.84 11.38 7.30
CA THR A 201 -0.68 12.09 8.57
C THR A 201 -0.33 11.17 9.74
N GLY A 202 -0.63 9.88 9.63
CA GLY A 202 -0.33 8.85 10.63
C GLY A 202 1.06 8.20 10.49
N LEU A 203 1.83 8.55 9.46
CA LEU A 203 3.12 7.91 9.17
C LEU A 203 4.13 8.19 10.28
N GLN A 204 4.69 7.14 10.88
CA GLN A 204 5.65 7.21 11.99
C GLN A 204 7.04 6.70 11.61
N GLU A 205 7.13 5.71 10.73
CA GLU A 205 8.38 5.09 10.31
C GLU A 205 8.46 5.08 8.78
N LEU A 206 9.54 5.64 8.24
CA LEU A 206 9.83 5.65 6.81
C LEU A 206 11.18 4.98 6.57
N GLN A 207 11.18 3.96 5.73
CA GLN A 207 12.39 3.30 5.24
C GLN A 207 12.56 3.62 3.75
N MET A 208 13.72 4.17 3.37
CA MET A 208 14.06 4.45 1.97
C MET A 208 15.12 3.48 1.50
N GLU A 209 14.79 2.63 0.54
CA GLU A 209 15.71 1.65 -0.04
C GLU A 209 16.16 2.10 -1.42
N ARG A 210 17.46 2.29 -1.58
CA ARG A 210 18.04 2.56 -2.90
C ARG A 210 18.01 1.29 -3.74
N GLN A 211 17.53 1.37 -4.97
CA GLN A 211 17.56 0.23 -5.90
C GLN A 211 18.98 -0.11 -6.36
N GLN A 212 19.83 0.91 -6.45
CA GLN A 212 21.17 0.81 -7.01
C GLN A 212 22.22 0.81 -5.90
N SER A 213 23.27 0.03 -6.10
CA SER A 213 24.47 0.11 -5.25
C SER A 213 25.19 1.45 -5.45
N ILE A 214 26.18 1.73 -4.59
CA ILE A 214 26.95 2.97 -4.66
C ILE A 214 27.64 3.20 -6.01
N ARG A 215 27.94 2.11 -6.74
CA ARG A 215 28.58 2.13 -8.06
C ARG A 215 27.74 2.89 -9.09
N PHE A 216 26.44 2.61 -9.10
CA PHE A 216 25.50 3.10 -10.11
C PHE A 216 24.69 4.30 -9.64
N THR A 217 24.63 4.55 -8.32
CA THR A 217 23.89 5.67 -7.76
C THR A 217 24.46 7.02 -8.21
N ASP A 218 23.59 7.88 -8.75
CA ASP A 218 23.93 9.28 -9.06
C ASP A 218 23.94 10.15 -7.79
N ILE A 219 25.09 10.19 -7.12
CA ILE A 219 25.30 10.95 -5.89
C ILE A 219 25.16 12.46 -6.14
N GLY A 220 25.43 12.93 -7.36
CA GLY A 220 25.26 14.34 -7.70
C GLY A 220 23.82 14.79 -7.50
N ALA A 221 22.86 14.02 -8.04
CA ALA A 221 21.44 14.29 -7.86
C ALA A 221 21.02 14.29 -6.38
N TRP A 222 21.48 13.31 -5.59
CA TRP A 222 21.17 13.24 -4.15
C TRP A 222 21.71 14.45 -3.37
N VAL A 223 22.94 14.88 -3.67
CA VAL A 223 23.55 16.06 -3.01
C VAL A 223 22.82 17.34 -3.39
N VAL A 224 22.48 17.52 -4.66
CA VAL A 224 21.77 18.72 -5.16
C VAL A 224 20.36 18.81 -4.56
N LEU A 225 19.67 17.68 -4.43
CA LEU A 225 18.30 17.60 -3.92
C LEU A 225 18.19 17.44 -2.40
N ALA A 226 19.32 17.30 -1.70
CA ALA A 226 19.34 17.07 -0.25
C ALA A 226 18.50 18.11 0.52
N LYS A 227 18.58 19.39 0.11
CA LYS A 227 17.81 20.47 0.74
C LYS A 227 16.30 20.31 0.50
N GLN A 228 15.88 19.93 -0.70
CA GLN A 228 14.47 19.73 -1.05
C GLN A 228 13.91 18.50 -0.35
N LEU A 229 14.64 17.38 -0.36
CA LEU A 229 14.29 16.17 0.38
C LEU A 229 14.07 16.48 1.87
N ARG A 230 14.96 17.29 2.46
CA ARG A 230 14.84 17.78 3.83
C ARG A 230 13.52 18.52 4.07
N MET A 231 13.17 19.46 3.19
CA MET A 231 11.92 20.23 3.31
C MET A 231 10.67 19.34 3.21
N GLU A 232 10.67 18.32 2.34
CA GLU A 232 9.54 17.39 2.26
C GLU A 232 9.44 16.49 3.50
N LEU A 233 10.55 16.01 4.06
CA LEU A 233 10.57 15.27 5.33
C LEU A 233 10.07 16.13 6.50
N GLU A 234 10.34 17.43 6.49
CA GLU A 234 9.83 18.37 7.49
C GLU A 234 8.30 18.44 7.47
N LYS A 235 7.64 18.30 6.31
CA LYS A 235 6.17 18.26 6.18
C LYS A 235 5.53 17.00 6.77
N LEU A 236 6.27 15.91 6.91
CA LEU A 236 5.78 14.67 7.53
C LEU A 236 5.74 14.80 9.06
N VAL A 237 4.69 15.41 9.59
CA VAL A 237 4.59 15.80 11.02
C VAL A 237 4.65 14.60 11.97
N GLY A 238 4.05 13.47 11.59
CA GLY A 238 4.01 12.26 12.42
C GLY A 238 5.30 11.42 12.41
N LEU A 239 6.26 11.74 11.54
CA LEU A 239 7.41 10.89 11.28
C LEU A 239 8.42 10.95 12.44
N LYS A 240 8.69 9.78 13.04
CA LYS A 240 9.57 9.60 14.21
C LYS A 240 10.88 8.88 13.87
N GLU A 241 10.85 8.05 12.83
CA GLU A 241 11.99 7.25 12.42
C GLU A 241 12.18 7.33 10.91
N LEU A 242 13.43 7.54 10.50
CA LEU A 242 13.85 7.50 9.11
C LEU A 242 15.07 6.60 8.98
N ASP A 243 14.91 5.52 8.22
CA ASP A 243 16.02 4.67 7.80
C ASP A 243 16.27 4.80 6.31
N ILE A 244 17.54 4.75 5.92
CA ILE A 244 17.98 4.86 4.53
C ILE A 244 18.98 3.74 4.28
N ILE A 245 18.59 2.80 3.42
CA ILE A 245 19.35 1.60 3.12
C ILE A 245 19.93 1.71 1.73
N THR A 246 21.25 1.57 1.65
CA THR A 246 21.98 1.42 0.39
C THR A 246 22.37 -0.05 0.24
N PRO A 247 22.08 -0.70 -0.91
CA PRO A 247 22.52 -2.07 -1.17
C PRO A 247 24.03 -2.23 -0.96
N PRO A 248 24.47 -3.31 -0.28
CA PRO A 248 25.88 -3.51 0.04
C PRO A 248 26.71 -3.71 -1.24
N THR A 249 27.98 -3.28 -1.18
CA THR A 249 28.95 -3.50 -2.25
C THR A 249 30.05 -4.42 -1.71
N ILE A 250 30.23 -5.59 -2.34
CA ILE A 250 31.07 -6.70 -1.83
C ILE A 250 32.52 -6.26 -1.59
N THR A 251 33.05 -5.40 -2.46
CA THR A 251 34.39 -4.80 -2.33
C THR A 251 34.37 -3.38 -2.90
N PRO A 252 34.22 -2.34 -2.06
CA PRO A 252 34.23 -0.97 -2.54
C PRO A 252 35.65 -0.59 -3.00
N THR A 253 35.74 0.07 -4.15
CA THR A 253 37.00 0.72 -4.55
C THR A 253 37.23 2.00 -3.72
N PRO A 254 38.45 2.54 -3.65
CA PRO A 254 38.70 3.80 -2.92
C PRO A 254 37.83 4.98 -3.40
N ASP A 255 37.49 5.03 -4.69
CA ASP A 255 36.54 6.02 -5.22
C ASP A 255 35.11 5.75 -4.73
N GLU A 256 34.68 4.49 -4.71
CA GLU A 256 33.37 4.08 -4.17
C GLU A 256 33.26 4.37 -2.67
N GLU A 257 34.33 4.24 -1.89
CA GLU A 257 34.38 4.64 -0.48
C GLU A 257 34.20 6.15 -0.32
N GLN A 258 34.89 6.96 -1.12
CA GLN A 258 34.72 8.41 -1.11
C GLN A 258 33.29 8.81 -1.50
N ARG A 259 32.72 8.13 -2.49
CA ARG A 259 31.32 8.27 -2.92
C ARG A 259 30.35 7.91 -1.80
N MET A 260 30.58 6.79 -1.10
CA MET A 260 29.79 6.36 0.06
C MET A 260 29.83 7.40 1.18
N GLN A 261 31.01 7.90 1.55
CA GLN A 261 31.14 8.97 2.55
C GLN A 261 30.38 10.25 2.19
N ARG A 262 30.32 10.60 0.89
CA ARG A 262 29.52 11.75 0.43
C ARG A 262 28.02 11.49 0.58
N LEU A 263 27.57 10.28 0.26
CA LEU A 263 26.17 9.88 0.41
C LEU A 263 25.77 9.79 1.89
N ASP A 264 26.64 9.26 2.75
CA ASP A 264 26.42 9.19 4.20
C ASP A 264 26.23 10.57 4.83
N LYS A 265 26.93 11.59 4.33
CA LYS A 265 26.71 12.99 4.75
C LYS A 265 25.31 13.48 4.39
N VAL A 266 24.80 13.11 3.21
CA VAL A 266 23.42 13.41 2.82
C VAL A 266 22.46 12.69 3.75
N ASP A 267 22.66 11.39 3.99
CA ASP A 267 21.78 10.58 4.83
C ASP A 267 21.77 11.06 6.28
N ALA A 268 22.92 11.44 6.83
CA ALA A 268 23.02 12.06 8.15
C ALA A 268 22.24 13.38 8.21
N SER A 269 22.36 14.24 7.18
CA SER A 269 21.60 15.49 7.11
C SER A 269 20.09 15.26 7.03
N LEU A 270 19.62 14.18 6.39
CA LEU A 270 18.20 13.83 6.32
C LEU A 270 17.71 13.29 7.67
N ARG A 271 18.48 12.42 8.32
CA ARG A 271 18.15 11.89 9.67
C ARG A 271 18.12 12.97 10.74
N GLU A 272 18.95 14.01 10.62
CA GLU A 272 18.98 15.15 11.55
C GLU A 272 17.61 15.86 11.64
N VAL A 273 16.83 15.89 10.55
CA VAL A 273 15.47 16.46 10.54
C VAL A 273 14.58 15.78 11.55
N ILE A 274 14.68 14.45 11.63
CA ILE A 274 13.83 13.62 12.49
C ILE A 274 14.31 13.70 13.94
N ALA A 275 15.64 13.70 14.16
CA ALA A 275 16.22 13.89 15.48
C ALA A 275 15.80 15.23 16.13
N LYS A 276 15.71 16.31 15.35
CA LYS A 276 15.21 17.61 15.82
C LYS A 276 13.73 17.57 16.22
N LYS A 277 12.90 16.80 15.51
CA LYS A 277 11.47 16.64 15.83
C LYS A 277 11.25 15.86 17.12
N CYS A 278 12.10 14.88 17.42
CA CYS A 278 11.98 14.04 18.61
C CYS A 278 12.54 14.67 19.90
N SER A 279 13.23 15.81 19.79
CA SER A 279 13.78 16.49 20.97
C SER A 279 12.64 17.21 21.72
N PRO A 280 12.40 16.90 23.01
CA PRO A 280 11.36 17.57 23.78
C PRO A 280 11.65 19.08 23.84
N VAL A 281 10.66 19.91 23.56
CA VAL A 281 10.74 21.36 23.75
C VAL A 281 10.83 21.62 25.25
N THR A 282 12.04 21.77 25.76
CA THR A 282 12.33 22.18 27.14
C THR A 282 11.92 23.63 27.39
#